data_AF-A0A4Y8GMB4-F1
#
_entry.id   AF-A0A4Y8GMB4-F1
#
_cell.length_a   1.000
_cell.length_b   1.000
_cell.length_c   1.000
_cell.angle_alpha   90.00
_cell.angle_beta   90.00
_cell.angle_gamma   90.00
#
_symmetry.space_group_name_H-M   'P 1'
#
loop_
_entity.id
_entity.type
_entity.pdbx_description
1 polymer ?
#
loop_
_entity_poly.entity_id
_entity_poly.type
_entity_poly.pdbx_seq_one_letter_code
_entity_poly.pdbx_strand_id
1 'polypeptide(L)'
;MKKSIECLYCGNEKNIDEMSLEHAIPQFMGGAYAPEKFKLSNVCIKCNNILGLYVDAGYAKSWMVSMGLAESARKYMTSYQSNGLPLRCLGRVEIDGVIKPDDYIIEYWIGPSGESIFWVRFDDLRMETFMGGNPTDKRNKKSVAYYFPVNTTSENQIFGMRSFHQGMGKKNKVRKVLCAQVADENGVILDPKYFGFTTPEESDIVNERLLFNAINSGDFLRLSFKLHTGFDKRFISKLGLGVGYSIFKEQMNDRLKLFQRGIWPKQDDSEVGISGSSTLNMLKGDEIASFPGYPGAISICIINDSRVWMMCVTIDEQLPFVIELCDGSAIAEGINREEGYQLLLFPYLQKCIETSFPEVIAHRHGYVLNPLLTEIDAIRDAATKFGFKLKMKID
;
A
#
# COMPACT_ATOMS: atom_id res chain seq x y z
N MET A 1 31.78 -28.81 8.01
CA MET A 1 31.26 -27.64 8.74
C MET A 1 30.01 -27.15 8.02
N LYS A 2 28.88 -26.98 8.71
CA LYS A 2 27.73 -26.28 8.12
C LYS A 2 28.15 -24.82 7.92
N LYS A 3 28.06 -24.28 6.71
CA LYS A 3 28.30 -22.86 6.44
C LYS A 3 27.17 -22.07 7.11
N SER A 4 27.50 -21.23 8.08
CA SER A 4 26.57 -20.26 8.66
C SER A 4 26.71 -18.91 7.96
N ILE A 5 25.62 -18.17 7.86
CA ILE A 5 25.54 -16.82 7.32
C ILE A 5 24.74 -15.97 8.32
N GLU A 6 25.19 -14.74 8.58
CA GLU A 6 24.46 -13.80 9.42
C GLU A 6 23.22 -13.25 8.69
N CYS A 7 22.06 -13.30 9.34
CA CYS A 7 20.83 -12.72 8.80
C CYS A 7 20.85 -11.19 8.95
N LEU A 8 20.73 -10.47 7.82
CA LEU A 8 20.76 -9.00 7.78
C LEU A 8 19.85 -8.34 8.82
N TYR A 9 18.60 -8.81 8.95
CA TYR A 9 17.61 -8.14 9.80
C TYR A 9 17.67 -8.48 11.28
N CYS A 10 18.25 -9.60 11.70
CA CYS A 10 18.30 -9.96 13.12
C CYS A 10 19.71 -10.12 13.68
N GLY A 11 20.74 -10.08 12.83
CA GLY A 11 22.13 -10.22 13.23
C GLY A 11 22.52 -11.60 13.78
N ASN A 12 21.64 -12.59 13.65
CA ASN A 12 21.90 -13.93 14.14
C ASN A 12 22.52 -14.78 13.03
N GLU A 13 23.51 -15.60 13.38
CA GLU A 13 23.99 -16.68 12.51
C GLU A 13 22.88 -17.70 12.23
N LYS A 14 22.78 -18.12 10.97
CA LYS A 14 21.79 -19.06 10.45
C LYS A 14 22.45 -20.06 9.52
N ASN A 15 21.90 -21.27 9.46
CA ASN A 15 22.30 -22.21 8.44
C ASN A 15 21.79 -21.73 7.06
N ILE A 16 22.51 -22.08 5.99
CA ILE A 16 22.16 -21.63 4.63
C ILE A 16 20.76 -22.08 4.17
N ASP A 17 20.27 -23.22 4.66
CA ASP A 17 18.93 -23.75 4.41
C ASP A 17 17.81 -22.99 5.15
N GLU A 18 18.17 -22.16 6.12
CA GLU A 18 17.24 -21.25 6.81
C GLU A 18 17.15 -19.87 6.15
N MET A 19 17.87 -19.66 5.04
CA MET A 19 17.89 -18.41 4.30
C MET A 19 16.81 -18.39 3.22
N SER A 20 16.34 -17.19 2.90
CA SER A 20 15.30 -16.94 1.92
C SER A 20 15.65 -15.73 1.07
N LEU A 21 15.14 -15.73 -0.17
CA LEU A 21 15.16 -14.53 -1.00
C LEU A 21 14.15 -13.53 -0.44
N GLU A 22 14.62 -12.33 -0.14
CA GLU A 22 13.79 -11.21 0.32
C GLU A 22 13.92 -10.03 -0.65
N HIS A 23 12.83 -9.30 -0.85
CA HIS A 23 12.88 -8.02 -1.55
C HIS A 23 13.05 -6.91 -0.51
N ALA A 24 14.17 -6.18 -0.55
CA ALA A 24 14.43 -5.05 0.33
C ALA A 24 13.30 -4.02 0.24
N ILE A 25 12.83 -3.77 -0.99
CA ILE A 25 11.66 -2.96 -1.29
C ILE A 25 10.44 -3.91 -1.31
N PRO A 26 9.42 -3.68 -0.47
CA PRO A 26 8.25 -4.54 -0.42
C PRO A 26 7.42 -4.56 -1.71
N GLN A 27 6.70 -5.66 -1.93
CA GLN A 27 5.86 -5.83 -3.13
C GLN A 27 4.75 -4.76 -3.27
N PHE A 28 4.15 -4.31 -2.16
CA PHE A 28 3.11 -3.26 -2.23
C PHE A 28 3.66 -1.93 -2.72
N MET A 29 4.98 -1.70 -2.62
CA MET A 29 5.65 -0.55 -3.21
C MET A 29 6.08 -0.76 -4.67
N GLY A 30 5.82 -1.94 -5.24
CA GLY A 30 6.31 -2.30 -6.58
C GLY A 30 7.66 -3.02 -6.58
N GLY A 31 8.14 -3.48 -5.42
CA GLY A 31 9.47 -4.12 -5.28
C GLY A 31 9.71 -5.37 -6.13
N ALA A 32 8.65 -6.01 -6.65
CA ALA A 32 8.79 -7.11 -7.62
C ALA A 32 9.37 -6.66 -8.98
N TYR A 33 9.28 -5.37 -9.29
CA TYR A 33 9.81 -4.75 -10.51
C TYR A 33 11.06 -3.90 -10.24
N ALA A 34 11.50 -3.83 -8.99
CA ALA A 34 12.71 -3.12 -8.63
C ALA A 34 13.97 -3.87 -9.14
N PRO A 35 15.09 -3.15 -9.36
CA PRO A 35 16.35 -3.76 -9.79
C PRO A 35 16.82 -4.92 -8.89
N GLU A 36 17.49 -5.91 -9.48
CA GLU A 36 17.96 -7.13 -8.80
C GLU A 36 18.86 -6.83 -7.58
N LYS A 37 19.57 -5.69 -7.56
CA LYS A 37 20.40 -5.28 -6.41
C LYS A 37 19.61 -5.12 -5.11
N PHE A 38 18.28 -4.96 -5.19
CA PHE A 38 17.38 -4.89 -4.04
C PHE A 38 16.81 -6.25 -3.62
N LYS A 39 17.30 -7.35 -4.21
CA LYS A 39 17.02 -8.71 -3.73
C LYS A 39 18.13 -9.20 -2.82
N LEU A 40 17.74 -9.60 -1.61
CA LEU A 40 18.64 -9.99 -0.53
C LEU A 40 18.59 -11.51 -0.35
N SER A 41 19.75 -12.16 -0.37
CA SER A 41 19.88 -13.60 -0.12
C SER A 41 20.29 -13.93 1.31
N ASN A 42 20.71 -12.92 2.09
CA ASN A 42 21.14 -13.06 3.48
C ASN A 42 20.04 -12.70 4.48
N VAL A 43 18.78 -13.08 4.21
CA VAL A 43 17.66 -12.92 5.15
C VAL A 43 17.06 -14.27 5.52
N CYS A 44 16.97 -14.56 6.82
CA CYS A 44 16.38 -15.82 7.28
C CYS A 44 14.86 -15.88 7.08
N ILE A 45 14.34 -17.08 6.85
CA ILE A 45 12.91 -17.35 6.61
C ILE A 45 12.03 -16.74 7.71
N LYS A 46 12.46 -16.83 8.97
CA LYS A 46 11.71 -16.29 10.12
C LYS A 46 11.56 -14.76 10.03
N CYS A 47 12.65 -14.05 9.76
CA CYS A 47 12.60 -12.59 9.60
C CYS A 47 11.74 -12.21 8.41
N ASN A 48 11.95 -12.83 7.25
CA ASN A 48 11.17 -12.57 6.04
C ASN A 48 9.66 -12.69 6.30
N ASN A 49 9.21 -13.82 6.87
CA ASN A 49 7.80 -14.05 7.19
C ASN A 49 7.22 -13.05 8.20
N ILE A 50 7.93 -12.77 9.30
CA ILE A 50 7.44 -11.88 10.36
C ILE A 50 7.40 -10.43 9.87
N LEU A 51 8.43 -9.99 9.14
CA LEU A 51 8.51 -8.62 8.64
C LEU A 51 7.45 -8.37 7.57
N GLY A 52 7.21 -9.32 6.66
CA GLY A 52 6.12 -9.22 5.70
C GLY A 52 4.75 -9.02 6.38
N LEU A 53 4.46 -9.78 7.43
CA LEU A 53 3.17 -9.73 8.12
C LEU A 53 2.99 -8.52 9.04
N TYR A 54 4.00 -8.17 9.83
CA TYR A 54 3.85 -7.20 10.92
C TYR A 54 4.49 -5.85 10.65
N VAL A 55 5.40 -5.76 9.67
CA VAL A 55 6.10 -4.52 9.33
C VAL A 55 5.63 -3.99 7.99
N ASP A 56 5.75 -4.78 6.92
CA ASP A 56 5.34 -4.36 5.58
C ASP A 56 3.82 -4.17 5.50
N ALA A 57 3.06 -5.21 5.86
CA ALA A 57 1.60 -5.11 5.85
C ALA A 57 1.07 -4.08 6.86
N GLY A 58 1.77 -3.88 7.98
CA GLY A 58 1.40 -2.85 8.96
C GLY A 58 1.53 -1.43 8.42
N TYR A 59 2.60 -1.15 7.69
CA TYR A 59 2.75 0.13 7.00
C TYR A 59 1.75 0.27 5.85
N ALA A 60 1.68 -0.73 4.96
CA ALA A 60 0.82 -0.71 3.77
C ALA A 60 -0.68 -0.58 4.10
N LYS A 61 -1.13 -1.18 5.20
CA LYS A 61 -2.53 -1.15 5.66
C LYS A 61 -2.82 -0.04 6.67
N SER A 62 -1.83 0.76 7.05
CA SER A 62 -2.11 1.98 7.80
C SER A 62 -3.00 2.89 6.95
N TRP A 63 -3.94 3.58 7.59
CA TRP A 63 -4.97 4.31 6.87
C TRP A 63 -4.38 5.30 5.85
N MET A 64 -3.44 6.17 6.28
CA MET A 64 -2.82 7.17 5.42
C MET A 64 -2.09 6.57 4.22
N VAL A 65 -1.27 5.54 4.45
CA VAL A 65 -0.50 4.88 3.38
C VAL A 65 -1.43 4.17 2.41
N SER A 66 -2.43 3.43 2.91
CA SER A 66 -3.38 2.72 2.06
C SER A 66 -4.18 3.67 1.15
N MET A 67 -4.54 4.86 1.66
CA MET A 67 -5.19 5.92 0.90
C MET A 67 -4.25 6.51 -0.16
N GLY A 68 -3.01 6.84 0.22
CA GLY A 68 -2.00 7.36 -0.73
C GLY A 68 -1.70 6.36 -1.87
N LEU A 69 -1.61 5.07 -1.56
CA LEU A 69 -1.44 4.02 -2.57
C LEU A 69 -2.65 3.90 -3.50
N ALA A 70 -3.87 4.05 -2.97
CA ALA A 70 -5.08 4.03 -3.78
C ALA A 70 -5.19 5.25 -4.72
N GLU A 71 -4.82 6.44 -4.23
CA GLU A 71 -4.78 7.66 -5.06
C GLU A 71 -3.67 7.60 -6.13
N SER A 72 -2.48 7.12 -5.78
CA SER A 72 -1.39 6.85 -6.73
C SER A 72 -1.87 5.95 -7.87
N ALA A 73 -2.54 4.84 -7.56
CA ALA A 73 -3.04 3.92 -8.58
C ALA A 73 -4.08 4.56 -9.52
N ARG A 74 -4.96 5.42 -9.00
CA ARG A 74 -6.00 6.12 -9.79
C ARG A 74 -5.41 6.99 -10.90
N LYS A 75 -4.22 7.56 -10.70
CA LYS A 75 -3.56 8.45 -11.69
C LYS A 75 -3.21 7.77 -13.01
N TYR A 76 -3.30 6.44 -13.09
CA TYR A 76 -2.92 5.66 -14.27
C TYR A 76 -4.05 4.83 -14.88
N MET A 77 -5.28 5.00 -14.40
CA MET A 77 -6.43 4.31 -14.98
C MET A 77 -6.85 4.96 -16.30
N THR A 78 -6.61 4.27 -17.41
CA THR A 78 -6.94 4.76 -18.77
C THR A 78 -8.17 4.10 -19.39
N SER A 79 -8.68 3.01 -18.80
CA SER A 79 -9.88 2.30 -19.30
C SER A 79 -10.53 1.43 -18.22
N TYR A 80 -11.82 1.12 -18.41
CA TYR A 80 -12.55 0.12 -17.59
C TYR A 80 -12.09 -1.32 -17.81
N GLN A 81 -11.25 -1.58 -18.82
CA GLN A 81 -10.66 -2.90 -19.05
C GLN A 81 -9.32 -3.11 -18.32
N SER A 82 -8.81 -2.07 -17.66
CA SER A 82 -7.62 -2.17 -16.83
C SER A 82 -7.83 -3.02 -15.57
N ASN A 83 -6.75 -3.32 -14.85
CA ASN A 83 -6.83 -4.00 -13.56
C ASN A 83 -7.76 -3.23 -12.60
N GLY A 84 -8.40 -3.92 -11.67
CA GLY A 84 -9.20 -3.24 -10.65
C GLY A 84 -8.35 -2.27 -9.84
N LEU A 85 -8.97 -1.19 -9.37
CA LEU A 85 -8.31 -0.21 -8.51
C LEU A 85 -8.39 -0.64 -7.04
N PRO A 86 -7.40 -0.24 -6.21
CA PRO A 86 -7.50 -0.42 -4.77
C PRO A 86 -8.73 0.28 -4.20
N LEU A 87 -9.46 -0.44 -3.34
CA LEU A 87 -10.56 0.12 -2.56
C LEU A 87 -10.02 1.07 -1.50
N ARG A 88 -10.81 2.09 -1.14
CA ARG A 88 -10.46 3.04 -0.07
C ARG A 88 -11.25 2.73 1.19
N CYS A 89 -10.58 2.42 2.29
CA CYS A 89 -11.23 2.30 3.59
C CYS A 89 -11.46 3.69 4.16
N LEU A 90 -12.71 4.04 4.46
CA LEU A 90 -13.04 5.29 5.14
C LEU A 90 -13.03 5.15 6.66
N GLY A 91 -13.00 3.91 7.17
CA GLY A 91 -12.89 3.60 8.59
C GLY A 91 -13.96 2.64 9.07
N ARG A 92 -14.00 2.46 10.38
CA ARG A 92 -15.03 1.71 11.10
C ARG A 92 -16.30 2.56 11.19
N VAL A 93 -17.45 1.90 11.09
CA VAL A 93 -18.77 2.50 11.23
C VAL A 93 -19.61 1.61 12.14
N GLU A 94 -20.43 2.24 12.98
CA GLU A 94 -21.45 1.54 13.77
C GLU A 94 -22.81 1.81 13.14
N ILE A 95 -23.55 0.74 12.85
CA ILE A 95 -24.89 0.80 12.25
C ILE A 95 -25.80 -0.08 13.09
N ASP A 96 -26.79 0.54 13.72
CA ASP A 96 -27.69 -0.11 14.66
C ASP A 96 -28.48 -1.24 13.99
N GLY A 97 -28.57 -2.38 14.69
CA GLY A 97 -29.36 -3.54 14.27
C GLY A 97 -28.68 -4.45 13.23
N VAL A 98 -27.51 -4.09 12.69
CA VAL A 98 -26.78 -4.98 11.78
C VAL A 98 -26.39 -6.27 12.50
N ILE A 99 -26.81 -7.39 11.94
CA ILE A 99 -26.58 -8.74 12.48
C ILE A 99 -25.12 -9.11 12.20
N LYS A 100 -24.31 -9.17 13.26
CA LYS A 100 -22.92 -9.62 13.25
C LYS A 100 -22.56 -10.25 14.61
N PRO A 101 -21.52 -11.09 14.68
CA PRO A 101 -20.98 -11.53 15.97
C PRO A 101 -20.48 -10.35 16.81
N ASP A 102 -20.45 -10.51 18.13
CA ASP A 102 -20.04 -9.45 19.08
C ASP A 102 -18.60 -9.01 18.87
N ASP A 103 -17.72 -9.94 18.48
CA ASP A 103 -16.29 -9.71 18.24
C ASP A 103 -15.98 -9.22 16.81
N TYR A 104 -17.01 -8.77 16.08
CA TYR A 104 -16.88 -8.24 14.72
C TYR A 104 -17.19 -6.75 14.66
N ILE A 105 -16.51 -6.08 13.72
CA ILE A 105 -16.70 -4.68 13.37
C ILE A 105 -17.18 -4.55 11.92
N ILE A 106 -17.69 -3.37 11.58
CA ILE A 106 -18.02 -2.99 10.22
C ILE A 106 -17.02 -1.94 9.76
N GLU A 107 -16.31 -2.22 8.66
CA GLU A 107 -15.56 -1.19 7.94
C GLU A 107 -16.34 -0.72 6.73
N TYR A 108 -16.33 0.59 6.50
CA TYR A 108 -16.89 1.19 5.31
C TYR A 108 -15.80 1.50 4.29
N TRP A 109 -15.97 0.99 3.08
CA TRP A 109 -15.06 1.13 1.96
C TRP A 109 -15.78 1.74 0.77
N ILE A 110 -15.03 2.46 -0.06
CA ILE A 110 -15.53 3.01 -1.30
C ILE A 110 -14.78 2.41 -2.50
N GLY A 111 -15.56 1.94 -3.48
CA GLY A 111 -15.08 1.49 -4.78
C GLY A 111 -14.69 2.65 -5.71
N PRO A 112 -14.01 2.36 -6.82
CA PRO A 112 -13.47 3.41 -7.68
C PRO A 112 -14.55 4.24 -8.41
N SER A 113 -15.74 3.71 -8.64
CA SER A 113 -16.83 4.45 -9.29
C SER A 113 -17.85 5.02 -8.28
N GLY A 114 -17.61 4.85 -6.98
CA GLY A 114 -18.45 5.38 -5.90
C GLY A 114 -19.27 4.32 -5.17
N GLU A 115 -19.00 3.04 -5.43
CA GLU A 115 -19.69 1.92 -4.78
C GLU A 115 -19.49 1.95 -3.27
N SER A 116 -20.57 1.67 -2.55
CA SER A 116 -20.56 1.56 -1.10
C SER A 116 -20.29 0.11 -0.71
N ILE A 117 -19.28 -0.12 0.11
CA ILE A 117 -18.86 -1.47 0.50
C ILE A 117 -18.80 -1.54 2.03
N PHE A 118 -19.60 -2.41 2.63
CA PHE A 118 -19.55 -2.66 4.07
C PHE A 118 -18.93 -4.02 4.33
N TRP A 119 -17.83 -4.04 5.07
CA TRP A 119 -17.12 -5.26 5.40
C TRP A 119 -17.26 -5.59 6.89
N VAL A 120 -18.09 -6.60 7.17
CA VAL A 120 -18.27 -7.18 8.50
C VAL A 120 -17.18 -8.22 8.74
N ARG A 121 -16.24 -7.91 9.62
CA ARG A 121 -15.05 -8.76 9.88
C ARG A 121 -14.70 -8.82 11.37
N PHE A 122 -13.98 -9.88 11.75
CA PHE A 122 -13.44 -10.02 13.10
C PHE A 122 -12.54 -8.84 13.47
N ASP A 123 -12.66 -8.35 14.71
CA ASP A 123 -11.81 -7.30 15.26
C ASP A 123 -10.60 -7.89 16.00
N ASP A 124 -9.52 -8.17 15.26
CA ASP A 124 -8.25 -8.56 15.87
C ASP A 124 -7.60 -7.35 16.54
N LEU A 125 -7.79 -7.22 17.86
CA LEU A 125 -7.23 -6.14 18.68
C LEU A 125 -5.70 -6.01 18.54
N ARG A 126 -4.98 -7.07 18.15
CA ARG A 126 -3.52 -7.02 17.93
C ARG A 126 -3.13 -6.29 16.64
N MET A 127 -4.09 -6.08 15.74
CA MET A 127 -3.92 -5.42 14.44
C MET A 127 -5.01 -4.36 14.23
N GLU A 128 -5.40 -3.67 15.30
CA GLU A 128 -6.54 -2.74 15.29
C GLU A 128 -6.39 -1.56 14.30
N THR A 129 -5.15 -1.23 13.94
CA THR A 129 -4.78 -0.18 12.97
C THR A 129 -4.66 -0.69 11.52
N PHE A 130 -4.82 -2.00 11.29
CA PHE A 130 -4.75 -2.58 9.95
C PHE A 130 -6.11 -2.45 9.27
N MET A 131 -6.16 -1.65 8.22
CA MET A 131 -7.34 -1.60 7.36
C MET A 131 -7.53 -2.96 6.67
N GLY A 132 -8.75 -3.49 6.78
CA GLY A 132 -9.09 -4.82 6.27
C GLY A 132 -8.54 -5.97 7.11
N GLY A 133 -8.15 -5.69 8.36
CA GLY A 133 -7.81 -6.71 9.37
C GLY A 133 -6.58 -7.55 9.05
N ASN A 134 -6.46 -8.66 9.79
CA ASN A 134 -5.31 -9.54 9.75
C ASN A 134 -5.30 -10.44 8.49
N PRO A 135 -4.30 -10.36 7.60
CA PRO A 135 -4.23 -11.19 6.39
C PRO A 135 -4.21 -12.71 6.65
N THR A 136 -3.77 -13.10 7.86
CA THR A 136 -3.59 -14.49 8.28
C THR A 136 -4.75 -15.03 9.11
N ASP A 137 -5.80 -14.25 9.34
CA ASP A 137 -6.97 -14.75 10.04
C ASP A 137 -7.45 -16.07 9.43
N LYS A 138 -7.58 -17.07 10.31
CA LYS A 138 -7.75 -18.47 9.94
C LYS A 138 -9.08 -18.68 9.22
N ARG A 139 -9.16 -19.76 8.44
CA ARG A 139 -10.36 -20.26 7.73
C ARG A 139 -11.67 -20.29 8.54
N ASN A 140 -11.61 -20.20 9.88
CA ASN A 140 -12.77 -20.31 10.77
C ASN A 140 -13.41 -18.96 11.13
N LYS A 141 -12.78 -17.81 10.83
CA LYS A 141 -13.36 -16.48 11.05
C LYS A 141 -13.82 -15.90 9.72
N LYS A 142 -14.94 -16.41 9.21
CA LYS A 142 -15.51 -15.95 7.94
C LYS A 142 -15.99 -14.51 8.12
N SER A 143 -15.66 -13.65 7.17
CA SER A 143 -16.16 -12.27 7.09
C SER A 143 -17.17 -12.16 5.95
N VAL A 144 -17.99 -11.12 5.97
CA VAL A 144 -18.99 -10.84 4.94
C VAL A 144 -18.80 -9.43 4.43
N ALA A 145 -18.68 -9.28 3.11
CA ALA A 145 -18.60 -7.98 2.44
C ALA A 145 -19.84 -7.77 1.59
N TYR A 146 -20.57 -6.69 1.89
CA TYR A 146 -21.76 -6.23 1.18
C TYR A 146 -21.35 -5.18 0.17
N TYR A 147 -21.67 -5.41 -1.11
CA TYR A 147 -21.35 -4.52 -2.23
C TYR A 147 -22.62 -3.87 -2.76
N PHE A 148 -22.71 -2.55 -2.62
CA PHE A 148 -23.77 -1.72 -3.17
C PHE A 148 -23.24 -1.02 -4.42
N PRO A 149 -23.61 -1.50 -5.62
CA PRO A 149 -23.22 -0.84 -6.85
C PRO A 149 -23.85 0.55 -6.95
N VAL A 150 -23.18 1.45 -7.66
CA VAL A 150 -23.79 2.70 -8.12
C VAL A 150 -24.28 2.53 -9.56
N ASN A 151 -25.41 3.15 -9.88
CA ASN A 151 -26.00 3.06 -11.22
C ASN A 151 -25.44 4.18 -12.11
N THR A 152 -24.35 3.90 -12.84
CA THR A 152 -23.76 4.92 -13.73
C THR A 152 -23.45 4.45 -15.15
N THR A 153 -22.93 3.24 -15.40
CA THR A 153 -22.96 2.56 -16.72
C THR A 153 -22.64 1.06 -16.53
N SER A 154 -22.83 0.22 -17.55
CA SER A 154 -22.42 -1.20 -17.49
C SER A 154 -20.90 -1.37 -17.32
N GLU A 155 -20.09 -0.51 -17.94
CA GLU A 155 -18.63 -0.56 -17.78
C GLU A 155 -18.19 -0.19 -16.36
N ASN A 156 -18.82 0.81 -15.75
CA ASN A 156 -18.60 1.20 -14.36
C ASN A 156 -18.93 0.04 -13.41
N GLN A 157 -20.08 -0.61 -13.61
CA GLN A 157 -20.49 -1.75 -12.79
C GLN A 157 -19.48 -2.90 -12.87
N ILE A 158 -19.04 -3.28 -14.07
CA ILE A 158 -18.05 -4.35 -14.27
C ILE A 158 -16.72 -3.98 -13.60
N PHE A 159 -16.29 -2.73 -13.75
CA PHE A 159 -15.05 -2.25 -13.19
C PHE A 159 -15.06 -2.17 -11.65
N GLY A 160 -16.16 -1.69 -11.08
CA GLY A 160 -16.43 -1.69 -9.65
C GLY A 160 -16.40 -3.09 -9.07
N MET A 161 -17.09 -4.04 -9.71
CA MET A 161 -17.10 -5.44 -9.30
C MET A 161 -15.70 -6.06 -9.36
N ARG A 162 -14.93 -5.78 -10.43
CA ARG A 162 -13.53 -6.24 -10.56
C ARG A 162 -12.68 -5.75 -9.40
N SER A 163 -12.77 -4.45 -9.09
CA SER A 163 -12.04 -3.80 -8.00
C SER A 163 -12.45 -4.36 -6.63
N PHE A 164 -13.75 -4.56 -6.40
CA PHE A 164 -14.28 -5.21 -5.21
C PHE A 164 -13.76 -6.64 -5.04
N HIS A 165 -13.81 -7.45 -6.10
CA HIS A 165 -13.35 -8.83 -6.03
C HIS A 165 -11.85 -8.93 -5.76
N GLN A 166 -11.05 -8.05 -6.36
CA GLN A 166 -9.62 -7.93 -6.12
C GLN A 166 -9.32 -7.50 -4.68
N GLY A 167 -10.01 -6.47 -4.17
CA GLY A 167 -9.81 -5.94 -2.81
C GLY A 167 -10.22 -6.92 -1.70
N MET A 168 -11.33 -7.65 -1.88
CA MET A 168 -11.86 -8.59 -0.88
C MET A 168 -11.20 -9.98 -0.90
N GLY A 169 -10.12 -10.17 -1.67
CA GLY A 169 -9.35 -11.41 -1.71
C GLY A 169 -10.15 -12.65 -2.12
N LYS A 170 -9.71 -13.83 -1.68
CA LYS A 170 -10.31 -15.13 -2.09
C LYS A 170 -11.65 -15.39 -1.37
N LYS A 171 -12.61 -15.96 -2.11
CA LYS A 171 -13.98 -16.28 -1.62
C LYS A 171 -14.03 -17.19 -0.39
N ASN A 172 -13.00 -17.99 -0.14
CA ASN A 172 -12.94 -18.87 1.03
C ASN A 172 -12.64 -18.14 2.34
N LYS A 173 -12.29 -16.84 2.30
CA LYS A 173 -12.07 -15.98 3.47
C LYS A 173 -13.18 -14.94 3.66
N VAL A 174 -13.74 -14.45 2.55
CA VAL A 174 -14.76 -13.39 2.55
C VAL A 174 -15.96 -13.84 1.72
N ARG A 175 -17.14 -13.94 2.36
CA ARG A 175 -18.41 -14.11 1.68
C ARG A 175 -18.79 -12.78 1.04
N LYS A 176 -19.12 -12.79 -0.25
CA LYS A 176 -19.30 -11.57 -1.05
C LYS A 176 -20.77 -11.46 -1.44
N VAL A 177 -21.48 -10.49 -0.91
CA VAL A 177 -22.92 -10.29 -1.14
C VAL A 177 -23.12 -9.12 -2.08
N LEU A 178 -23.89 -9.34 -3.16
CA LEU A 178 -24.33 -8.29 -4.06
C LEU A 178 -25.66 -7.73 -3.55
N CYS A 179 -25.67 -6.46 -3.16
CA CYS A 179 -26.83 -5.76 -2.62
C CYS A 179 -27.59 -5.05 -3.75
N ALA A 180 -27.89 -5.79 -4.82
CA ALA A 180 -28.62 -5.33 -5.99
C ALA A 180 -29.13 -6.52 -6.80
N GLN A 181 -30.19 -6.29 -7.58
CA GLN A 181 -30.61 -7.21 -8.63
C GLN A 181 -29.98 -6.80 -9.96
N VAL A 182 -29.42 -7.76 -10.68
CA VAL A 182 -28.88 -7.56 -12.02
C VAL A 182 -29.79 -8.30 -12.99
N ALA A 183 -30.32 -7.59 -13.97
CA ALA A 183 -31.11 -8.17 -15.04
C ALA A 183 -30.30 -8.13 -16.35
N ASP A 184 -30.54 -9.10 -17.25
CA ASP A 184 -30.04 -9.01 -18.62
C ASP A 184 -30.86 -8.02 -19.47
N GLU A 185 -30.48 -7.88 -20.75
CA GLU A 185 -31.17 -7.02 -21.72
C GLU A 185 -32.64 -7.38 -21.95
N ASN A 186 -33.04 -8.62 -21.60
CA ASN A 186 -34.42 -9.11 -21.71
C ASN A 186 -35.18 -9.00 -20.38
N GLY A 187 -34.58 -8.41 -19.34
CA GLY A 187 -35.19 -8.26 -18.02
C GLY A 187 -35.13 -9.52 -17.15
N VAL A 188 -34.38 -10.55 -17.54
CA VAL A 188 -34.21 -11.77 -16.75
C VAL A 188 -33.24 -11.52 -15.62
N ILE A 189 -33.69 -11.72 -14.38
CA ILE A 189 -32.83 -11.61 -13.19
C ILE A 189 -31.74 -12.68 -13.22
N LEU A 190 -30.49 -12.25 -13.16
CA LEU A 190 -29.31 -13.10 -13.20
C LEU A 190 -28.91 -13.55 -11.79
N ASP A 191 -28.45 -14.80 -11.67
CA ASP A 191 -27.89 -15.30 -10.41
C ASP A 191 -26.59 -14.53 -10.06
N PRO A 192 -26.47 -13.93 -8.86
CA PRO A 192 -25.27 -13.21 -8.43
C PRO A 192 -23.98 -14.07 -8.49
N LYS A 193 -24.09 -15.41 -8.49
CA LYS A 193 -22.95 -16.31 -8.67
C LYS A 193 -22.24 -16.13 -10.01
N TYR A 194 -22.94 -15.73 -11.08
CA TYR A 194 -22.33 -15.46 -12.39
C TYR A 194 -21.26 -14.37 -12.29
N PHE A 195 -21.47 -13.38 -11.43
CA PHE A 195 -20.53 -12.29 -11.19
C PHE A 195 -19.53 -12.60 -10.07
N GLY A 196 -19.64 -13.76 -9.44
CA GLY A 196 -18.72 -14.21 -8.41
C GLY A 196 -19.12 -13.84 -6.98
N PHE A 197 -20.36 -13.42 -6.76
CA PHE A 197 -20.95 -13.26 -5.43
C PHE A 197 -21.52 -14.58 -4.91
N THR A 198 -21.98 -14.58 -3.67
CA THR A 198 -22.68 -15.69 -3.03
C THR A 198 -24.17 -15.42 -2.96
N THR A 199 -24.98 -16.47 -2.92
CA THR A 199 -26.41 -16.36 -2.63
C THR A 199 -26.59 -15.74 -1.24
N PRO A 200 -27.41 -14.67 -1.09
CA PRO A 200 -27.71 -14.09 0.21
C PRO A 200 -28.41 -15.06 1.16
N GLU A 201 -28.05 -15.00 2.44
CA GLU A 201 -28.73 -15.66 3.56
C GLU A 201 -29.80 -14.71 4.16
N GLU A 202 -30.72 -15.20 5.00
CA GLU A 202 -31.77 -14.34 5.61
C GLU A 202 -31.20 -13.15 6.37
N SER A 203 -30.09 -13.35 7.09
CA SER A 203 -29.37 -12.28 7.80
C SER A 203 -28.81 -11.23 6.84
N ASP A 204 -28.42 -11.61 5.62
CA ASP A 204 -27.94 -10.68 4.62
C ASP A 204 -29.04 -9.76 4.11
N ILE A 205 -30.27 -10.27 3.96
CA ILE A 205 -31.41 -9.47 3.51
C ILE A 205 -31.74 -8.38 4.54
N VAL A 206 -31.66 -8.72 5.84
CA VAL A 206 -31.85 -7.75 6.92
C VAL A 206 -30.71 -6.73 6.92
N ASN A 207 -29.47 -7.19 6.87
CA ASN A 207 -28.29 -6.31 6.85
C ASN A 207 -28.28 -5.39 5.64
N GLU A 208 -28.58 -5.90 4.45
CA GLU A 208 -28.68 -5.12 3.21
C GLU A 208 -29.61 -3.93 3.39
N ARG A 209 -30.82 -4.14 3.95
CA ARG A 209 -31.79 -3.07 4.19
C ARG A 209 -31.26 -2.02 5.18
N LEU A 210 -30.66 -2.45 6.29
CA LEU A 210 -30.12 -1.54 7.31
C LEU A 210 -28.97 -0.71 6.76
N LEU A 211 -28.03 -1.35 6.07
CA LEU A 211 -26.88 -0.70 5.44
C LEU A 211 -27.33 0.25 4.32
N PHE A 212 -28.31 -0.14 3.51
CA PHE A 212 -28.91 0.70 2.48
C PHE A 212 -29.58 1.94 3.08
N ASN A 213 -30.32 1.79 4.17
CA ASN A 213 -30.91 2.92 4.87
C ASN A 213 -29.83 3.84 5.46
N ALA A 214 -28.75 3.29 6.00
CA ALA A 214 -27.65 4.07 6.55
C ALA A 214 -27.03 5.00 5.49
N ILE A 215 -26.78 4.50 4.27
CA ILE A 215 -26.22 5.32 3.17
C ILE A 215 -27.23 6.32 2.56
N ASN A 216 -28.54 6.08 2.66
CA ASN A 216 -29.58 6.91 2.05
C ASN A 216 -30.35 7.81 3.03
N SER A 217 -30.07 7.72 4.33
CA SER A 217 -30.76 8.48 5.38
C SER A 217 -30.60 10.01 5.25
N GLY A 218 -29.58 10.47 4.51
CA GLY A 218 -29.16 11.88 4.46
C GLY A 218 -28.32 12.29 5.67
N ASP A 219 -28.21 11.42 6.69
CA ASP A 219 -27.31 11.61 7.82
C ASP A 219 -25.87 11.20 7.44
N PHE A 220 -24.90 11.90 8.03
CA PHE A 220 -23.49 11.56 7.85
C PHE A 220 -23.14 10.28 8.61
N LEU A 221 -22.58 9.29 7.91
CA LEU A 221 -21.97 8.13 8.55
C LEU A 221 -20.82 8.57 9.47
N ARG A 222 -20.94 8.23 10.76
CA ARG A 222 -19.89 8.50 11.75
C ARG A 222 -18.77 7.47 11.60
N LEU A 223 -17.71 7.88 10.92
CA LEU A 223 -16.54 7.06 10.65
C LEU A 223 -15.46 7.27 11.70
N SER A 224 -14.76 6.20 12.07
CA SER A 224 -13.61 6.27 12.96
C SER A 224 -12.49 5.34 12.51
N PHE A 225 -11.24 5.70 12.77
CA PHE A 225 -10.11 4.80 12.58
C PHE A 225 -9.09 5.01 13.68
N LYS A 226 -8.30 3.96 13.95
CA LYS A 226 -7.20 4.02 14.90
C LYS A 226 -5.89 4.21 14.15
N LEU A 227 -5.08 5.15 14.63
CA LEU A 227 -3.75 5.41 14.11
C LEU A 227 -2.73 5.16 15.21
N HIS A 228 -1.75 4.30 14.94
CA HIS A 228 -0.60 4.12 15.81
C HIS A 228 0.47 5.15 15.42
N THR A 229 0.86 6.03 16.33
CA THR A 229 1.74 7.17 16.02
C THR A 229 3.15 6.78 15.57
N GLY A 230 3.60 5.57 15.88
CA GLY A 230 4.88 5.01 15.41
C GLY A 230 4.72 3.87 14.42
N PHE A 231 3.64 3.84 13.61
CA PHE A 231 3.33 2.73 12.69
C PHE A 231 4.43 2.49 11.64
N ASP A 232 5.20 3.52 11.33
CA ASP A 232 6.23 3.55 10.29
C ASP A 232 7.64 3.27 10.82
N LYS A 233 7.91 3.41 12.13
CA LYS A 233 9.26 3.27 12.71
C LYS A 233 9.97 1.96 12.31
N ARG A 234 9.29 0.81 12.47
CA ARG A 234 9.83 -0.50 12.10
C ARG A 234 9.99 -0.65 10.60
N PHE A 235 9.08 -0.06 9.83
CA PHE A 235 9.07 -0.09 8.38
C PHE A 235 10.24 0.69 7.79
N ILE A 236 10.41 1.93 8.24
CA ILE A 236 11.54 2.80 7.90
C ILE A 236 12.85 2.10 8.23
N SER A 237 12.94 1.43 9.39
CA SER A 237 14.14 0.69 9.78
C SER A 237 14.43 -0.49 8.87
N LYS A 238 13.40 -1.27 8.51
CA LYS A 238 13.49 -2.40 7.59
C LYS A 238 13.94 -1.95 6.21
N LEU A 239 13.28 -0.93 5.66
CA LEU A 239 13.56 -0.41 4.33
C LEU A 239 14.95 0.23 4.28
N GLY A 240 15.29 1.06 5.27
CA GLY A 240 16.60 1.70 5.39
C GLY A 240 17.74 0.69 5.44
N LEU A 241 17.61 -0.36 6.24
CA LEU A 241 18.61 -1.42 6.29
C LEU A 241 18.68 -2.23 4.99
N GLY A 242 17.54 -2.60 4.42
CA GLY A 242 17.51 -3.39 3.17
C GLY A 242 18.10 -2.61 2.00
N VAL A 243 17.60 -1.40 1.74
CA VAL A 243 18.04 -0.52 0.64
C VAL A 243 19.47 -0.05 0.87
N GLY A 244 19.79 0.40 2.09
CA GLY A 244 21.13 0.84 2.46
C GLY A 244 22.16 -0.27 2.30
N TYR A 245 21.89 -1.48 2.80
CA TYR A 245 22.79 -2.62 2.58
C TYR A 245 22.88 -3.02 1.11
N SER A 246 21.80 -2.94 0.34
CA SER A 246 21.84 -3.22 -1.10
C SER A 246 22.82 -2.32 -1.85
N ILE A 247 22.96 -1.06 -1.45
CA ILE A 247 23.80 -0.05 -2.12
C ILE A 247 25.21 0.01 -1.52
N PHE A 248 25.32 0.09 -0.20
CA PHE A 248 26.58 0.38 0.52
C PHE A 248 27.25 -0.87 1.10
N LYS A 249 26.53 -2.01 1.13
CA LYS A 249 27.01 -3.28 1.69
C LYS A 249 27.49 -3.11 3.13
N GLU A 250 28.68 -3.63 3.44
CA GLU A 250 29.31 -3.62 4.76
C GLU A 250 29.68 -2.21 5.25
N GLN A 251 29.67 -1.18 4.40
CA GLN A 251 29.91 0.20 4.82
C GLN A 251 28.78 0.75 5.72
N MET A 252 27.67 0.02 5.84
CA MET A 252 26.57 0.31 6.77
C MET A 252 26.85 -0.14 8.21
N ASN A 253 27.97 -0.82 8.50
CA ASN A 253 28.18 -1.57 9.74
C ASN A 253 27.89 -0.78 11.04
N ASP A 254 28.28 0.49 11.10
CA ASP A 254 28.04 1.33 12.29
C ASP A 254 26.55 1.58 12.55
N ARG A 255 25.74 1.64 11.49
CA ARG A 255 24.28 1.83 11.59
C ARG A 255 23.48 0.54 11.50
N LEU A 256 24.08 -0.57 11.06
CA LEU A 256 23.40 -1.84 10.87
C LEU A 256 22.70 -2.28 12.17
N LYS A 257 23.40 -2.22 13.31
CA LYS A 257 22.84 -2.54 14.62
C LYS A 257 21.72 -1.58 15.05
N LEU A 258 21.84 -0.31 14.68
CA LEU A 258 20.82 0.70 14.98
C LEU A 258 19.52 0.37 14.24
N PHE A 259 19.59 0.07 12.95
CA PHE A 259 18.41 -0.34 12.19
C PHE A 259 17.83 -1.68 12.67
N GLN A 260 18.68 -2.66 13.00
CA GLN A 260 18.21 -3.94 13.59
C GLN A 260 17.43 -3.72 14.89
N ARG A 261 17.89 -2.81 15.77
CA ARG A 261 17.13 -2.40 16.96
C ARG A 261 15.81 -1.71 16.60
N GLY A 262 15.81 -0.88 15.56
CA GLY A 262 14.59 -0.25 15.02
C GLY A 262 13.56 -1.25 14.52
N ILE A 263 14.01 -2.36 13.93
CA ILE A 263 13.15 -3.45 13.46
C ILE A 263 12.63 -4.30 14.65
N TRP A 264 13.48 -4.54 15.66
CA TRP A 264 13.21 -5.38 16.82
C TRP A 264 13.41 -4.61 18.14
N PRO A 265 12.55 -3.62 18.45
CA PRO A 265 12.70 -2.83 19.66
C PRO A 265 12.49 -3.70 20.91
N LYS A 266 13.27 -3.42 21.96
CA LYS A 266 13.04 -4.00 23.30
C LYS A 266 11.94 -3.19 24.00
N GLN A 267 11.24 -3.80 24.97
CA GLN A 267 10.10 -3.16 25.65
C GLN A 267 10.41 -1.80 26.30
N ASP A 268 11.68 -1.56 26.68
CA ASP A 268 12.13 -0.32 27.32
C ASP A 268 12.89 0.65 26.39
N ASP A 269 13.02 0.33 25.09
CA ASP A 269 13.77 1.15 24.13
C ASP A 269 12.86 2.27 23.60
N SER A 270 12.79 3.39 24.33
CA SER A 270 11.81 4.45 24.06
C SER A 270 12.02 5.16 22.72
N GLU A 271 13.25 5.28 22.23
CA GLU A 271 13.55 5.76 20.87
C GLU A 271 14.84 5.13 20.32
N VAL A 272 14.70 4.37 19.24
CA VAL A 272 15.86 3.97 18.43
C VAL A 272 16.33 5.23 17.72
N GLY A 273 17.54 5.70 18.03
CA GLY A 273 18.13 6.96 17.54
C GLY A 273 18.45 7.00 16.04
N ILE A 274 17.56 6.51 15.18
CA ILE A 274 17.63 6.68 13.73
C ILE A 274 17.40 8.17 13.43
N SER A 275 18.46 8.87 13.03
CA SER A 275 18.38 10.24 12.56
C SER A 275 17.46 10.34 11.33
N GLY A 276 16.49 11.24 11.39
CA GLY A 276 15.53 11.44 10.31
C GLY A 276 14.19 11.97 10.78
N SER A 277 13.21 11.89 9.89
CA SER A 277 11.83 12.26 10.16
C SER A 277 10.87 11.17 9.66
N SER A 278 9.89 10.84 10.50
CA SER A 278 8.82 9.87 10.22
C SER A 278 7.77 10.44 9.26
N THR A 279 6.97 9.56 8.65
CA THR A 279 5.85 9.91 7.78
C THR A 279 4.85 10.83 8.47
N LEU A 280 4.52 10.57 9.74
CA LEU A 280 3.53 11.37 10.49
C LEU A 280 4.02 12.80 10.77
N ASN A 281 5.30 12.96 11.10
CA ASN A 281 5.90 14.26 11.43
C ASN A 281 6.01 15.20 10.23
N MET A 282 6.07 14.66 9.01
CA MET A 282 6.22 15.46 7.78
C MET A 282 4.90 15.84 7.12
N LEU A 283 3.74 15.43 7.66
CA LEU A 283 2.42 15.87 7.18
C LEU A 283 2.21 17.39 7.25
N LYS A 284 3.08 18.12 7.95
CA LYS A 284 3.01 19.58 8.07
C LYS A 284 3.85 20.33 7.02
N GLY A 285 4.50 19.62 6.09
CA GLY A 285 5.40 20.21 5.09
C GLY A 285 5.27 19.56 3.72
N ASP A 286 4.16 19.80 3.02
CA ASP A 286 3.88 19.26 1.68
C ASP A 286 4.96 19.60 0.63
N GLU A 287 5.65 20.74 0.79
CA GLU A 287 6.70 21.17 -0.15
C GLU A 287 7.89 20.21 -0.19
N ILE A 288 8.28 19.62 0.95
CA ILE A 288 9.44 18.72 1.03
C ILE A 288 9.21 17.42 0.27
N ALA A 289 7.97 16.93 0.23
CA ALA A 289 7.61 15.69 -0.48
C ALA A 289 7.58 15.88 -2.00
N SER A 290 7.20 17.07 -2.44
CA SER A 290 7.07 17.39 -3.87
C SER A 290 8.41 17.43 -4.60
N PHE A 291 9.53 17.65 -3.92
CA PHE A 291 10.85 17.78 -4.54
C PHE A 291 11.47 16.41 -4.93
N PRO A 292 11.63 15.43 -4.01
CA PRO A 292 12.10 14.08 -4.34
C PRO A 292 10.98 13.19 -4.90
N GLY A 293 9.72 13.60 -4.82
CA GLY A 293 8.58 12.84 -5.33
C GLY A 293 8.41 12.90 -6.86
N TYR A 294 7.55 12.03 -7.37
CA TYR A 294 7.06 12.08 -8.75
C TYR A 294 5.57 11.75 -8.79
N PRO A 295 4.73 12.47 -9.57
CA PRO A 295 3.28 12.27 -9.52
C PRO A 295 2.90 10.84 -9.90
N GLY A 296 2.18 10.18 -8.98
CA GLY A 296 1.70 8.81 -9.03
C GLY A 296 2.77 7.75 -8.70
N ALA A 297 4.03 8.13 -8.49
CA ALA A 297 5.08 7.19 -8.13
C ALA A 297 5.19 6.98 -6.62
N ILE A 298 5.71 5.83 -6.24
CA ILE A 298 6.45 5.69 -4.99
C ILE A 298 7.91 5.98 -5.30
N SER A 299 8.42 7.06 -4.73
CA SER A 299 9.77 7.54 -4.98
C SER A 299 10.70 7.09 -3.86
N ILE A 300 11.87 6.55 -4.21
CA ILE A 300 12.99 6.34 -3.28
C ILE A 300 14.17 7.15 -3.84
N CYS A 301 14.45 8.28 -3.20
CA CYS A 301 15.52 9.20 -3.54
C CYS A 301 16.67 9.03 -2.55
N ILE A 302 17.90 8.85 -3.03
CA ILE A 302 19.10 8.72 -2.21
C ILE A 302 20.11 9.76 -2.64
N ILE A 303 20.52 10.63 -1.73
CA ILE A 303 21.41 11.77 -2.00
C ILE A 303 22.52 11.84 -0.96
N ASN A 304 23.66 12.41 -1.36
CA ASN A 304 24.80 12.67 -0.50
C ASN A 304 24.90 14.17 -0.22
N ASP A 305 24.93 14.58 1.05
CA ASP A 305 25.13 16.00 1.43
C ASP A 305 26.59 16.33 1.80
N SER A 306 27.54 15.49 1.37
CA SER A 306 28.95 15.39 1.80
C SER A 306 29.18 14.80 3.20
N ARG A 307 28.27 14.99 4.16
CA ARG A 307 28.41 14.46 5.52
C ARG A 307 27.78 13.09 5.65
N VAL A 308 26.64 12.89 5.01
CA VAL A 308 25.85 11.66 5.11
C VAL A 308 25.18 11.31 3.79
N TRP A 309 24.89 10.02 3.62
CA TRP A 309 23.90 9.56 2.65
C TRP A 309 22.52 9.53 3.29
N MET A 310 21.54 10.14 2.63
CA MET A 310 20.15 10.18 3.08
C MET A 310 19.25 9.46 2.09
N MET A 311 18.20 8.81 2.59
CA MET A 311 17.11 8.28 1.79
C MET A 311 15.83 9.03 2.11
N CYS A 312 15.20 9.60 1.09
CA CYS A 312 13.84 10.13 1.14
C CYS A 312 12.90 9.18 0.40
N VAL A 313 11.75 8.88 1.00
CA VAL A 313 10.71 8.08 0.36
C VAL A 313 9.40 8.84 0.38
N THR A 314 8.71 8.89 -0.77
CA THR A 314 7.40 9.55 -0.90
C THR A 314 6.42 8.63 -1.62
N ILE A 315 5.12 8.81 -1.37
CA ILE A 315 4.03 8.16 -2.12
C ILE A 315 3.22 9.26 -2.77
N ASP A 316 3.19 9.29 -4.11
CA ASP A 316 2.45 10.29 -4.89
C ASP A 316 2.78 11.74 -4.49
N GLU A 317 4.08 12.04 -4.36
CA GLU A 317 4.58 13.35 -3.91
C GLU A 317 4.08 13.75 -2.50
N GLN A 318 3.63 12.79 -1.71
CA GLN A 318 3.11 12.98 -0.36
C GLN A 318 3.73 11.97 0.61
N LEU A 319 3.35 12.07 1.88
CA LEU A 319 3.72 11.13 2.95
C LEU A 319 5.25 10.90 3.05
N PRO A 320 6.08 11.96 3.03
CA PRO A 320 7.51 11.76 2.95
C PRO A 320 8.03 11.23 4.29
N PHE A 321 9.05 10.37 4.24
CA PHE A 321 9.96 10.18 5.35
C PHE A 321 11.39 10.29 4.86
N VAL A 322 12.30 10.73 5.73
CA VAL A 322 13.72 10.90 5.43
C VAL A 322 14.51 10.24 6.52
N ILE A 323 15.50 9.43 6.14
CA ILE A 323 16.44 8.82 7.08
C ILE A 323 17.87 8.88 6.59
N GLU A 324 18.78 8.96 7.54
CA GLU A 324 20.21 8.86 7.30
C GLU A 324 20.63 7.38 7.18
N LEU A 325 21.30 7.03 6.09
CA LEU A 325 21.74 5.66 5.78
C LEU A 325 23.16 5.37 6.27
N CYS A 326 24.13 6.23 5.98
CA CYS A 326 25.54 6.02 6.35
C CYS A 326 26.35 7.31 6.18
N ASP A 327 27.64 7.24 6.52
CA ASP A 327 28.58 8.35 6.37
C ASP A 327 28.74 8.76 4.89
N GLY A 328 28.88 10.06 4.65
CA GLY A 328 28.94 10.63 3.31
C GLY A 328 30.15 10.19 2.50
N SER A 329 31.22 9.70 3.13
CA SER A 329 32.39 9.12 2.46
C SER A 329 32.16 7.72 1.91
N ALA A 330 31.06 7.05 2.28
CA ALA A 330 30.74 5.72 1.79
C ALA A 330 30.57 5.71 0.26
N ILE A 331 31.07 4.64 -0.37
CA ILE A 331 31.04 4.43 -1.81
C ILE A 331 29.75 3.69 -2.16
N ALA A 332 28.91 4.33 -2.97
CA ALA A 332 27.69 3.75 -3.54
C ALA A 332 27.99 3.17 -4.92
N GLU A 333 28.11 1.85 -5.04
CA GLU A 333 28.45 1.22 -6.32
C GLU A 333 27.35 1.48 -7.37
N GLY A 334 27.74 2.00 -8.53
CA GLY A 334 26.83 2.32 -9.62
C GLY A 334 25.95 3.57 -9.39
N ILE A 335 26.27 4.40 -8.41
CA ILE A 335 25.57 5.66 -8.12
C ILE A 335 26.58 6.81 -8.17
N ASN A 336 26.26 7.84 -8.96
CA ASN A 336 27.04 9.07 -8.96
C ASN A 336 26.80 9.81 -7.63
N ARG A 337 27.87 10.14 -6.91
CA ARG A 337 27.81 10.79 -5.59
C ARG A 337 27.15 12.17 -5.64
N GLU A 338 27.39 12.94 -6.70
CA GLU A 338 26.88 14.31 -6.85
C GLU A 338 25.43 14.34 -7.33
N GLU A 339 25.07 13.38 -8.19
CA GLU A 339 23.72 13.31 -8.76
C GLU A 339 22.75 12.46 -7.91
N GLY A 340 23.27 11.65 -7.00
CA GLY A 340 22.48 10.72 -6.21
C GLY A 340 21.79 9.66 -7.06
N TYR A 341 20.74 9.07 -6.50
CA TYR A 341 20.02 7.94 -7.05
C TYR A 341 18.53 8.09 -6.86
N GLN A 342 17.76 7.81 -7.90
CA GLN A 342 16.32 7.96 -7.90
C GLN A 342 15.66 6.72 -8.47
N LEU A 343 14.83 6.07 -7.63
CA LEU A 343 14.01 4.94 -8.03
C LEU A 343 12.55 5.36 -7.99
N LEU A 344 11.86 5.27 -9.14
CA LEU A 344 10.45 5.58 -9.28
C LEU A 344 9.68 4.30 -9.57
N LEU A 345 8.83 3.91 -8.62
CA LEU A 345 8.04 2.70 -8.67
C LEU A 345 6.59 3.04 -8.99
N PHE A 346 6.01 2.36 -9.97
CA PHE A 346 4.63 2.53 -10.40
C PHE A 346 3.89 1.20 -10.24
N PRO A 347 3.44 0.83 -9.01
CA PRO A 347 2.90 -0.50 -8.74
C PRO A 347 1.72 -0.88 -9.64
N TYR A 348 0.82 0.08 -9.91
CA TYR A 348 -0.34 -0.14 -10.79
C TYR A 348 0.06 -0.46 -12.23
N LEU A 349 1.11 0.20 -12.72
CA LEU A 349 1.67 -0.01 -14.06
C LEU A 349 2.64 -1.19 -14.13
N GLN A 350 3.02 -1.77 -12.98
CA GLN A 350 4.03 -2.84 -12.92
C GLN A 350 5.37 -2.39 -13.54
N LYS A 351 5.73 -1.12 -13.34
CA LYS A 351 6.93 -0.50 -13.90
C LYS A 351 7.83 0.08 -12.80
N CYS A 352 9.12 0.11 -13.09
CA CYS A 352 10.14 0.77 -12.29
C CYS A 352 11.06 1.56 -13.23
N ILE A 353 11.43 2.77 -12.83
CA ILE A 353 12.40 3.61 -13.54
C ILE A 353 13.53 3.92 -12.57
N GLU A 354 14.76 3.65 -13.03
CA GLU A 354 16.00 3.94 -12.34
C GLU A 354 16.72 5.07 -13.07
N THR A 355 17.05 6.15 -12.36
CA THR A 355 17.63 7.38 -12.93
C THR A 355 18.34 8.18 -11.83
N SER A 356 18.91 9.33 -12.16
CA SER A 356 19.50 10.25 -11.18
C SER A 356 18.48 11.28 -10.70
N PHE A 357 18.75 11.90 -9.55
CA PHE A 357 17.85 12.92 -9.02
C PHE A 357 17.78 14.18 -9.92
N PRO A 358 18.90 14.73 -10.42
CA PRO A 358 18.89 15.83 -11.37
C PRO A 358 18.11 15.54 -12.66
N GLU A 359 18.16 14.31 -13.18
CA GLU A 359 17.43 13.95 -14.40
C GLU A 359 15.90 14.02 -14.19
N VAL A 360 15.41 13.58 -13.03
CA VAL A 360 13.98 13.73 -12.68
C VAL A 360 13.58 15.20 -12.56
N ILE A 361 14.40 16.03 -11.91
CA ILE A 361 14.15 17.47 -11.81
C ILE A 361 14.17 18.12 -13.20
N ALA A 362 15.17 17.82 -14.03
CA ALA A 362 15.27 18.34 -15.39
C ALA A 362 14.09 17.94 -16.27
N HIS A 363 13.58 16.71 -16.13
CA HIS A 363 12.37 16.25 -16.82
C HIS A 363 11.13 17.01 -16.37
N ARG A 364 10.91 17.13 -15.05
CA ARG A 364 9.73 17.81 -14.50
C ARG A 364 9.64 19.28 -14.90
N HIS A 365 10.79 19.95 -15.04
CA HIS A 365 10.84 21.34 -15.50
C HIS A 365 10.93 21.49 -17.03
N GLY A 366 10.92 20.38 -17.78
CA GLY A 366 10.95 20.39 -19.24
C GLY A 366 12.31 20.77 -19.85
N TYR A 367 13.39 20.76 -19.06
CA TYR A 367 14.74 21.04 -19.54
C TYR A 367 15.33 19.87 -20.32
N VAL A 368 15.15 18.64 -19.83
CA VAL A 368 15.64 17.41 -20.47
C VAL A 368 14.58 16.33 -20.35
N LEU A 369 14.07 15.84 -21.50
CA LEU A 369 13.04 14.81 -21.50
C LEU A 369 13.66 13.42 -21.34
N ASN A 370 13.44 12.78 -20.19
CA ASN A 370 13.63 11.35 -20.06
C ASN A 370 12.52 10.60 -20.84
N PRO A 371 12.86 9.69 -21.78
CA PRO A 371 11.87 8.99 -22.59
C PRO A 371 10.90 8.10 -21.78
N LEU A 372 11.40 7.41 -20.75
CA LEU A 372 10.59 6.54 -19.90
C LEU A 372 9.60 7.35 -19.07
N LEU A 373 10.01 8.51 -18.55
CA LEU A 373 9.11 9.41 -17.82
C LEU A 373 8.09 10.07 -18.74
N THR A 374 8.49 10.41 -19.97
CA THR A 374 7.55 10.89 -21.01
C THR A 374 6.43 9.87 -21.28
N GLU A 375 6.74 8.56 -21.32
CA GLU A 375 5.71 7.52 -21.45
C GLU A 375 4.75 7.49 -20.25
N ILE A 376 5.28 7.60 -19.03
CA ILE A 376 4.47 7.63 -17.81
C ILE A 376 3.53 8.84 -17.82
N ASP A 377 4.05 10.00 -18.20
CA ASP A 377 3.28 11.23 -18.28
C ASP A 377 2.17 11.16 -19.33
N ALA A 378 2.45 10.56 -20.49
CA ALA A 378 1.43 10.32 -21.51
C ALA A 378 0.29 9.41 -21.00
N ILE A 379 0.62 8.37 -20.22
CA ILE A 379 -0.39 7.50 -19.57
C ILE A 379 -1.20 8.28 -18.55
N ARG A 380 -0.55 9.10 -17.71
CA ARG A 380 -1.22 9.94 -16.71
C ARG A 380 -2.16 10.97 -17.36
N ASP A 381 -1.75 11.58 -18.46
CA ASP A 381 -2.55 12.53 -19.22
C ASP A 381 -3.77 11.84 -19.84
N ALA A 382 -3.60 10.64 -20.39
CA ALA A 382 -4.71 9.82 -20.89
C ALA A 382 -5.67 9.43 -19.75
N ALA A 383 -5.15 9.07 -18.58
CA ALA A 383 -5.94 8.72 -17.40
C ALA A 383 -6.72 9.93 -16.85
N THR A 384 -6.10 11.11 -16.84
CA THR A 384 -6.74 12.37 -16.44
C THR A 384 -7.92 12.70 -17.37
N LYS A 385 -7.73 12.58 -18.69
CA LYS A 385 -8.80 12.74 -19.68
C LYS A 385 -9.91 11.71 -19.49
N PHE A 386 -9.57 10.48 -19.11
CA PHE A 386 -10.55 9.44 -18.79
C PHE A 386 -11.32 9.76 -17.50
N GLY A 387 -10.66 10.21 -16.43
CA GLY A 387 -11.28 10.63 -15.18
C GLY A 387 -12.23 11.82 -15.30
N PHE A 388 -11.95 12.77 -16.21
CA PHE A 388 -12.90 13.84 -16.53
C PHE A 388 -14.18 13.33 -17.20
N LYS A 389 -14.12 12.25 -18.00
CA LYS A 389 -15.32 11.60 -18.57
C LYS A 389 -16.17 10.92 -17.48
N LEU A 390 -15.52 10.41 -16.43
CA LEU A 390 -16.19 9.79 -15.28
C LEU A 390 -16.96 10.80 -14.41
N LYS A 391 -16.48 12.05 -14.31
CA LYS A 391 -17.07 13.09 -13.44
C LYS A 391 -18.31 13.78 -14.02
N MET A 392 -18.80 13.43 -15.20
CA MET A 392 -19.98 14.07 -15.80
C MET A 392 -20.90 13.13 -16.59
N LYS A 393 -22.06 12.84 -16.00
CA LYS A 393 -23.37 13.26 -16.52
C LYS A 393 -24.22 13.63 -15.30
N ILE A 394 -24.25 14.91 -14.98
CA ILE A 394 -25.35 15.46 -14.19
C ILE A 394 -26.41 15.74 -15.25
N ASP A 395 -27.33 14.79 -15.45
CA ASP A 395 -28.57 15.02 -16.18
C ASP A 395 -29.63 15.55 -15.21
#